data_AF-A0A960UPV9-F1
#
_entry.id   AF-A0A960UPV9-F1
#
_cell.length_a   1.000
_cell.length_b   1.000
_cell.length_c   1.000
_cell.angle_alpha   90.00
_cell.angle_beta   90.00
_cell.angle_gamma   90.00
#
_symmetry.space_group_name_H-M   'P 1'
#
loop_
_entity.id
_entity.type
_entity.pdbx_description
1 polymer ?
#
loop_
_entity_poly.entity_id
_entity_poly.type
_entity_poly.pdbx_seq_one_letter_code
_entity_poly.pdbx_strand_id
1 'polypeptide(L)'
;YPDTDYLIIDTAPGIHAVDFVIRPERLLAFLDSKILDWLQWFAGSGGDANWFQKMLRGGARGILQALGKIGGENLILSLGEMLLLLDKVFFRMVKRLELARDWLSREETQIFAVAALRDDAISVSRELSRLMTEEGIVPDALLLNRALSDAMLDEKSNVLEWEATNPSEILFQKFTLSMIEKQLQIQKDIHKTGDFRNVFTLPVMSNLENKSELRVHDLRELGEALYQQLPDAAQAKQAR
;
A
#
# COMPACT_ATOMS: atom_id res chain seq x y z
N TYR A 1 11.22 11.37 -19.20
CA TYR A 1 9.81 11.10 -18.86
C TYR A 1 8.96 11.96 -19.78
N PRO A 2 7.74 11.54 -20.16
CA PRO A 2 6.89 12.37 -21.01
C PRO A 2 6.59 13.71 -20.31
N ASP A 3 6.48 14.80 -21.08
CA ASP A 3 6.01 16.10 -20.57
C ASP A 3 4.50 15.98 -20.35
N THR A 4 4.12 15.69 -19.10
CA THR A 4 2.72 15.58 -18.67
C THR A 4 2.50 16.46 -17.45
N ASP A 5 1.41 17.22 -17.42
CA ASP A 5 1.06 18.08 -16.29
C ASP A 5 0.69 17.28 -15.03
N TYR A 6 0.25 16.03 -15.20
CA TYR A 6 -0.16 15.11 -14.13
C TYR A 6 0.41 13.71 -14.34
N LEU A 7 0.84 13.08 -13.25
CA LEU A 7 1.29 11.69 -13.21
C LEU A 7 0.40 10.89 -12.26
N ILE A 8 -0.36 9.93 -12.80
CA ILE A 8 -1.15 8.98 -12.01
C ILE A 8 -0.37 7.68 -11.89
N ILE A 9 -0.11 7.26 -10.66
CA ILE A 9 0.65 6.04 -10.36
C ILE A 9 -0.31 5.01 -9.77
N ASP A 10 -0.59 3.95 -10.53
CA ASP A 10 -1.26 2.76 -9.99
C ASP A 10 -0.23 1.92 -9.21
N THR A 11 -0.64 1.44 -8.04
CA THR A 11 0.25 0.69 -7.14
C THR A 11 -0.14 -0.78 -7.09
N ALA A 12 0.86 -1.66 -7.09
CA ALA A 12 0.59 -3.07 -6.86
C ALA A 12 -0.01 -3.27 -5.46
N PRO A 13 -0.95 -4.21 -5.29
CA PRO A 13 -1.56 -4.45 -3.99
C PRO A 13 -0.54 -5.00 -2.99
N GLY A 14 -0.56 -4.51 -1.75
CA GLY A 14 0.19 -5.09 -0.63
C GLY A 14 0.77 -4.06 0.34
N ILE A 15 0.45 -4.19 1.62
CA ILE A 15 0.91 -3.29 2.69
C ILE A 15 2.45 -3.25 2.76
N HIS A 16 3.10 -4.40 2.59
CA HIS A 16 4.55 -4.51 2.72
C HIS A 16 5.32 -3.69 1.69
N ALA A 17 4.83 -3.60 0.45
CA ALA A 17 5.48 -2.81 -0.59
C ALA A 17 5.47 -1.31 -0.26
N VAL A 18 4.39 -0.85 0.38
CA VAL A 18 4.24 0.54 0.79
C VAL A 18 5.09 0.85 2.02
N ASP A 19 5.18 -0.06 3.00
CA ASP A 19 6.08 0.10 4.16
C ASP A 19 7.54 0.34 3.74
N PHE A 20 8.03 -0.35 2.70
CA PHE A 20 9.40 -0.13 2.17
C PHE A 20 9.62 1.25 1.56
N VAL A 21 8.60 1.82 0.91
CA VAL A 21 8.70 3.15 0.28
C VAL A 21 8.65 4.24 1.35
N ILE A 22 7.85 4.05 2.38
CA ILE A 22 7.68 5.05 3.45
C ILE A 22 8.86 5.00 4.43
N ARG A 23 9.42 3.80 4.69
CA ARG A 23 10.50 3.57 5.67
C ARG A 23 11.77 2.99 5.03
N PRO A 24 12.48 3.76 4.17
CA PRO A 24 13.68 3.29 3.49
C PRO A 24 14.81 2.89 4.46
N GLU A 25 14.86 3.50 5.65
CA GLU A 25 15.85 3.19 6.69
C GLU A 25 15.73 1.77 7.25
N ARG A 26 14.54 1.15 7.21
CA ARG A 26 14.39 -0.27 7.59
C ARG A 26 15.11 -1.19 6.63
N LEU A 27 15.08 -0.86 5.34
CA LEU A 27 15.83 -1.60 4.33
C LEU A 27 17.33 -1.43 4.55
N LEU A 28 17.79 -0.21 4.83
CA LEU A 28 19.19 0.07 5.17
C LEU A 28 19.66 -0.74 6.39
N ALA A 29 18.94 -0.67 7.51
CA ALA A 29 19.30 -1.40 8.72
C ALA A 29 19.34 -2.92 8.51
N PHE A 30 18.40 -3.46 7.74
CA PHE A 30 18.42 -4.86 7.33
C PHE A 30 19.68 -5.19 6.52
N LEU A 31 20.00 -4.38 5.52
CA LEU A 31 21.18 -4.60 4.66
C LEU A 31 22.48 -4.45 5.44
N ASP A 32 22.63 -3.44 6.28
CA ASP A 32 23.80 -3.24 7.12
C ASP A 32 24.04 -4.45 8.03
N SER A 33 22.98 -4.97 8.67
CA SER A 33 23.10 -6.16 9.52
C SER A 33 23.55 -7.40 8.72
N LYS A 34 22.97 -7.62 7.53
CA LYS A 34 23.33 -8.76 6.67
C LYS A 34 24.71 -8.65 6.07
N ILE A 35 25.11 -7.45 5.63
CA ILE A 35 26.42 -7.17 5.07
C ILE A 35 27.48 -7.26 6.16
N LEU A 36 27.24 -6.76 7.38
CA LEU A 36 28.14 -6.93 8.52
C LEU A 36 28.28 -8.41 8.91
N ASP A 37 27.17 -9.15 9.00
CA ASP A 37 27.19 -10.59 9.27
C ASP A 37 28.02 -11.34 8.21
N TRP A 38 27.83 -11.00 6.93
CA TRP A 38 28.59 -11.58 5.83
C TRP A 38 30.06 -11.15 5.85
N LEU A 39 30.37 -9.86 6.04
CA LEU A 39 31.74 -9.36 6.14
C LEU A 39 32.46 -9.98 7.33
N GLN A 40 31.82 -10.16 8.48
CA GLN A 40 32.39 -10.90 9.60
C GLN A 40 32.61 -12.39 9.26
N TRP A 41 31.69 -12.99 8.51
CA TRP A 41 31.80 -14.36 8.00
C TRP A 41 32.96 -14.53 6.99
N PHE A 42 33.19 -13.55 6.12
CA PHE A 42 34.26 -13.55 5.10
C PHE A 42 35.61 -13.06 5.61
N ALA A 43 35.66 -11.97 6.39
CA ALA A 43 36.92 -11.43 6.96
C ALA A 43 37.59 -12.43 7.92
N GLY A 44 36.83 -13.39 8.44
CA GLY A 44 37.36 -14.57 9.12
C GLY A 44 38.28 -15.45 8.26
N SER A 45 38.33 -15.30 6.93
CA SER A 45 39.25 -16.08 6.08
C SER A 45 40.67 -15.52 6.03
N GLY A 46 40.92 -14.31 6.57
CA GLY A 46 42.19 -13.60 6.50
C GLY A 46 43.09 -13.81 7.72
N GLY A 47 43.73 -14.97 7.84
CA GLY A 47 45.03 -15.10 8.51
C GLY A 47 45.10 -15.62 9.95
N ASP A 48 43.98 -15.78 10.68
CA ASP A 48 44.06 -16.04 12.13
C ASP A 48 43.58 -17.46 12.51
N ALA A 49 44.47 -18.46 12.60
CA ALA A 49 44.14 -19.89 12.77
C ALA A 49 43.12 -20.24 13.90
N ASN A 50 42.84 -19.31 14.82
CA ASN A 50 41.81 -19.40 15.85
C ASN A 50 40.36 -19.19 15.35
N TRP A 51 40.13 -18.68 14.14
CA TRP A 51 38.78 -18.46 13.59
C TRP A 51 38.06 -19.77 13.26
N PHE A 52 38.81 -20.75 12.72
CA PHE A 52 38.29 -22.07 12.38
C PHE A 52 37.72 -22.78 13.62
N GLN A 53 38.29 -22.51 14.80
CA GLN A 53 37.87 -23.02 16.11
C GLN A 53 36.64 -22.33 16.71
N LYS A 54 36.42 -21.03 16.44
CA LYS A 54 35.20 -20.31 16.86
C LYS A 54 33.98 -20.73 16.02
N MET A 55 34.14 -20.82 14.70
CA MET A 55 33.08 -21.24 13.78
C MET A 55 32.63 -22.70 13.97
N LEU A 56 33.59 -23.51 14.40
CA LEU A 56 33.47 -24.88 14.87
C LEU A 56 32.40 -25.09 15.97
N ARG A 57 32.22 -24.09 16.83
CA ARG A 57 31.30 -24.14 17.98
C ARG A 57 29.88 -23.64 17.64
N GLY A 58 29.68 -23.02 16.46
CA GLY A 58 28.43 -22.36 16.07
C GLY A 58 27.54 -23.08 15.05
N GLY A 59 27.81 -24.34 14.69
CA GLY A 59 26.95 -25.12 13.77
C GLY A 59 27.15 -24.88 12.27
N ALA A 60 27.88 -23.83 11.85
CA ALA A 60 28.12 -23.49 10.44
C ALA A 60 29.12 -24.41 9.69
N ARG A 61 29.72 -25.39 10.39
CA ARG A 61 30.84 -26.20 9.89
C ARG A 61 30.49 -27.10 8.71
N GLY A 62 29.26 -27.61 8.64
CA GLY A 62 28.80 -28.51 7.58
C GLY A 62 28.53 -27.80 6.25
N ILE A 63 27.94 -26.60 6.31
CA ILE A 63 27.58 -25.80 5.12
C ILE A 63 28.83 -25.30 4.41
N LEU A 64 29.84 -24.87 5.18
CA LEU A 64 31.10 -24.36 4.64
C LEU A 64 32.00 -25.45 4.03
N GLN A 65 32.08 -26.62 4.67
CA GLN A 65 32.79 -27.75 4.06
C GLN A 65 32.08 -28.27 2.81
N ALA A 66 30.75 -28.21 2.74
CA ALA A 66 30.00 -28.57 1.55
C ALA A 66 30.19 -27.55 0.42
N LEU A 67 30.06 -26.24 0.70
CA LEU A 67 30.27 -25.18 -0.29
C LEU A 67 31.72 -25.14 -0.82
N GLY A 68 32.72 -25.28 0.06
CA GLY A 68 34.13 -25.34 -0.34
C GLY A 68 34.49 -26.58 -1.16
N LYS A 69 33.88 -27.73 -0.86
CA LYS A 69 34.08 -28.97 -1.64
C LYS A 69 33.36 -28.97 -2.99
N ILE A 70 32.23 -28.27 -3.12
CA ILE A 70 31.40 -28.27 -4.34
C ILE A 70 31.80 -27.14 -5.30
N GLY A 71 32.19 -25.96 -4.79
CA GLY A 71 32.41 -24.75 -5.61
C GLY A 71 33.85 -24.26 -5.76
N GLY A 72 34.81 -24.73 -4.94
CA GLY A 72 36.20 -24.26 -4.94
C GLY A 72 36.40 -22.84 -4.38
N GLU A 73 37.66 -22.41 -4.21
CA GLU A 73 38.03 -21.06 -3.70
C GLU A 73 37.42 -19.93 -4.54
N ASN A 74 37.27 -20.14 -5.85
CA ASN A 74 36.72 -19.16 -6.79
C ASN A 74 35.25 -18.81 -6.50
N LEU A 75 34.43 -19.74 -6.02
CA LEU A 75 33.02 -19.46 -5.70
C LEU A 75 32.91 -18.45 -4.55
N ILE A 76 33.75 -18.60 -3.53
CA ILE A 76 33.77 -17.72 -2.35
C ILE A 76 34.24 -16.32 -2.76
N LEU A 77 35.28 -16.24 -3.59
CA LEU A 77 35.77 -14.98 -4.15
C LEU A 77 34.71 -14.29 -5.02
N SER A 78 34.05 -15.01 -5.93
CA SER A 78 32.98 -14.47 -6.76
C SER A 78 31.76 -14.02 -5.96
N LEU A 79 31.43 -14.71 -4.85
CA LEU A 79 30.36 -14.28 -3.95
C LEU A 79 30.75 -12.97 -3.23
N GLY A 80 32.00 -12.84 -2.79
CA GLY A 80 32.53 -11.59 -2.24
C GLY A 80 32.51 -10.43 -3.24
N GLU A 81 32.93 -10.67 -4.48
CA GLU A 81 32.87 -9.67 -5.56
C GLU A 81 31.42 -9.28 -5.89
N MET A 82 30.49 -10.25 -5.95
CA MET A 82 29.07 -9.98 -6.13
C MET A 82 28.53 -9.09 -5.01
N LEU A 83 28.89 -9.37 -3.75
CA LEU A 83 28.45 -8.57 -2.61
C LEU A 83 29.01 -7.14 -2.65
N LEU A 84 30.27 -6.96 -3.06
CA LEU A 84 30.88 -5.64 -3.26
C LEU A 84 30.22 -4.86 -4.41
N LEU A 85 29.81 -5.55 -5.47
CA LEU A 85 29.05 -4.92 -6.57
C LEU A 85 27.63 -4.56 -6.14
N LEU A 86 27.02 -5.38 -5.29
CA LEU A 86 25.68 -5.17 -4.76
C LEU A 86 25.61 -3.93 -3.86
N ASP A 87 26.65 -3.61 -3.09
CA ASP A 87 26.71 -2.40 -2.24
C ASP A 87 26.38 -1.13 -3.04
N LYS A 88 26.99 -0.96 -4.23
CA LYS A 88 26.71 0.18 -5.11
C LYS A 88 25.28 0.19 -5.65
N VAL A 89 24.70 -0.98 -5.90
CA VAL A 89 23.32 -1.12 -6.38
C VAL A 89 22.34 -0.77 -5.25
N PHE A 90 22.58 -1.28 -4.05
CA PHE A 90 21.78 -0.99 -2.86
C PHE A 90 21.81 0.49 -2.49
N PHE A 91 22.99 1.11 -2.47
CA PHE A 91 23.10 2.54 -2.21
C PHE A 91 22.31 3.38 -3.21
N ARG A 92 22.34 3.00 -4.50
CA ARG A 92 21.53 3.66 -5.53
C ARG A 92 20.03 3.42 -5.35
N MET A 93 19.64 2.22 -4.94
CA MET A 93 18.24 1.89 -4.64
C MET A 93 17.73 2.74 -3.47
N VAL A 94 18.50 2.84 -2.39
CA VAL A 94 18.16 3.65 -1.20
C VAL A 94 17.98 5.10 -1.58
N LYS A 95 18.93 5.70 -2.31
CA LYS A 95 18.80 7.09 -2.79
C LYS A 95 17.53 7.34 -3.60
N ARG A 96 17.10 6.34 -4.38
CA ARG A 96 15.84 6.41 -5.14
C ARG A 96 14.62 6.31 -4.25
N LEU A 97 14.67 5.49 -3.19
CA LEU A 97 13.60 5.41 -2.20
C LEU A 97 13.51 6.70 -1.38
N GLU A 98 14.64 7.31 -1.00
CA GLU A 98 14.66 8.63 -0.35
C GLU A 98 14.03 9.70 -1.25
N LEU A 99 14.36 9.71 -2.54
CA LEU A 99 13.74 10.64 -3.50
C LEU A 99 12.24 10.36 -3.68
N ALA A 100 11.83 9.10 -3.75
CA ALA A 100 10.43 8.73 -3.84
C ALA A 100 9.67 9.15 -2.58
N ARG A 101 10.25 8.97 -1.39
CA ARG A 101 9.71 9.46 -0.12
C ARG A 101 9.57 10.98 -0.14
N ASP A 102 10.61 11.71 -0.57
CA ASP A 102 10.54 13.17 -0.71
C ASP A 102 9.37 13.58 -1.61
N TRP A 103 9.19 12.92 -2.75
CA TRP A 103 8.03 13.17 -3.62
C TRP A 103 6.70 12.89 -2.93
N LEU A 104 6.57 11.80 -2.18
CA LEU A 104 5.34 11.48 -1.44
C LEU A 104 5.02 12.50 -0.33
N SER A 105 6.03 13.18 0.21
CA SER A 105 5.87 14.20 1.25
C SER A 105 5.59 15.60 0.71
N ARG A 106 5.66 15.81 -0.61
CA ARG A 106 5.41 17.11 -1.25
C ARG A 106 3.92 17.42 -1.32
N GLU A 107 3.55 18.70 -1.23
CA GLU A 107 2.16 19.17 -1.31
C GLU A 107 1.53 18.92 -2.69
N GLU A 108 2.34 18.82 -3.74
CA GLU A 108 1.89 18.51 -5.09
C GLU A 108 1.49 17.03 -5.28
N THR A 109 1.90 16.15 -4.36
CA THR A 109 1.58 14.73 -4.42
C THR A 109 0.31 14.45 -3.63
N GLN A 110 -0.68 13.89 -4.32
CA GLN A 110 -1.93 13.47 -3.70
C GLN A 110 -1.99 11.95 -3.58
N ILE A 111 -2.37 11.46 -2.41
CA ILE A 111 -2.37 10.03 -2.10
C ILE A 111 -3.81 9.56 -1.83
N PHE A 112 -4.25 8.62 -2.65
CA PHE A 112 -5.58 8.03 -2.56
C PHE A 112 -5.48 6.56 -2.16
N ALA A 113 -6.10 6.19 -1.05
CA ALA A 113 -6.32 4.78 -0.73
C ALA A 113 -7.63 4.33 -1.35
N VAL A 114 -7.68 3.12 -1.92
CA VAL A 114 -8.91 2.53 -2.45
C VAL A 114 -9.27 1.30 -1.64
N ALA A 115 -10.49 1.26 -1.08
CA ALA A 115 -10.96 0.14 -0.28
C ALA A 115 -12.39 -0.21 -0.66
N ALA A 116 -12.70 -1.51 -0.76
CA ALA A 116 -14.08 -1.95 -0.85
C ALA A 116 -14.83 -1.68 0.47
N LEU A 117 -16.15 -1.58 0.44
CA LEU A 117 -17.02 -1.54 1.63
C LEU A 117 -17.02 -2.88 2.40
N ARG A 118 -15.88 -3.26 2.97
CA ARG A 118 -15.64 -4.51 3.72
C ARG A 118 -14.66 -4.25 4.85
N ASP A 119 -14.87 -4.90 6.00
CA ASP A 119 -14.20 -4.50 7.24
C ASP A 119 -12.69 -4.77 7.22
N ASP A 120 -12.27 -5.87 6.59
CA ASP A 120 -10.85 -6.20 6.34
C ASP A 120 -10.17 -5.16 5.44
N ALA A 121 -10.82 -4.75 4.34
CA ALA A 121 -10.26 -3.78 3.40
C ALA A 121 -10.10 -2.41 4.07
N ILE A 122 -11.12 -1.97 4.81
CA ILE A 122 -11.08 -0.71 5.56
C ILE A 122 -10.02 -0.76 6.66
N SER A 123 -9.95 -1.85 7.43
CA SER A 123 -8.92 -2.02 8.46
C SER A 123 -7.52 -1.93 7.87
N VAL A 124 -7.27 -2.56 6.72
CA VAL A 124 -5.98 -2.51 6.03
C VAL A 124 -5.66 -1.10 5.55
N SER A 125 -6.62 -0.40 4.95
CA SER A 125 -6.39 0.98 4.47
C SER A 125 -6.15 1.96 5.62
N ARG A 126 -6.83 1.79 6.75
CA ARG A 126 -6.60 2.60 7.96
C ARG A 126 -5.23 2.34 8.56
N GLU A 127 -4.81 1.08 8.65
CA GLU A 127 -3.47 0.73 9.13
C GLU A 127 -2.39 1.29 8.21
N LEU A 128 -2.59 1.23 6.89
CA LEU A 128 -1.70 1.85 5.91
C LEU A 128 -1.58 3.35 6.15
N SER A 129 -2.72 4.04 6.29
CA SER A 129 -2.72 5.48 6.55
C SER A 129 -2.03 5.83 7.87
N ARG A 130 -2.25 5.04 8.91
CA ARG A 130 -1.58 5.20 10.21
C ARG A 130 -0.06 5.11 10.06
N LEU A 131 0.44 4.10 9.34
CA LEU A 131 1.87 3.92 9.08
C LEU A 131 2.48 5.07 8.26
N MET A 132 1.73 5.61 7.29
CA MET A 132 2.12 6.79 6.50
C MET A 132 2.16 8.05 7.36
N THR A 133 1.14 8.24 8.19
CA THR A 133 0.99 9.42 9.06
C THR A 133 2.09 9.46 10.12
N GLU A 134 2.49 8.29 10.66
CA GLU A 134 3.66 8.16 11.55
C GLU A 134 4.95 8.68 10.91
N GLU A 135 5.05 8.63 9.57
CA GLU A 135 6.21 9.09 8.80
C GLU A 135 6.00 10.50 8.21
N GLY A 136 4.95 11.21 8.66
CA GLY A 136 4.64 12.57 8.26
C GLY A 136 3.87 12.71 6.94
N ILE A 137 3.36 11.60 6.39
CA ILE A 137 2.63 11.58 5.12
C ILE A 137 1.17 11.25 5.43
N VAL A 138 0.27 12.22 5.33
CA VAL A 138 -1.17 12.00 5.56
C VAL A 138 -1.86 11.82 4.21
N PRO A 139 -2.45 10.65 3.92
CA PRO A 139 -3.19 10.43 2.69
C PRO A 139 -4.38 11.39 2.53
N ASP A 140 -4.61 11.85 1.31
CA ASP A 140 -5.63 12.87 1.01
C ASP A 140 -7.04 12.31 1.05
N ALA A 141 -7.25 11.09 0.56
CA ALA A 141 -8.58 10.51 0.60
C ALA A 141 -8.61 8.98 0.64
N LEU A 142 -9.67 8.48 1.26
CA LEU A 142 -10.15 7.12 1.03
C LEU A 142 -11.24 7.13 -0.05
N LEU A 143 -11.01 6.39 -1.13
CA LEU A 143 -12.02 6.05 -2.13
C LEU A 143 -12.70 4.76 -1.70
N LEU A 144 -13.91 4.89 -1.16
CA LEU A 144 -14.74 3.77 -0.74
C LEU A 144 -15.42 3.15 -1.96
N ASN A 145 -14.77 2.13 -2.52
CA ASN A 145 -15.23 1.38 -3.67
C ASN A 145 -16.42 0.48 -3.34
N ARG A 146 -17.33 0.33 -4.29
CA ARG A 146 -18.57 -0.45 -4.16
C ARG A 146 -19.41 0.03 -2.98
N ALA A 147 -19.43 1.34 -2.78
CA ALA A 147 -20.28 2.00 -1.81
C ALA A 147 -21.74 2.02 -2.29
N LEU A 148 -22.65 2.30 -1.37
CA LEU A 148 -23.97 2.82 -1.69
C LEU A 148 -23.82 4.28 -2.15
N SER A 149 -24.61 4.69 -3.13
CA SER A 149 -24.71 6.09 -3.54
C SER A 149 -25.34 6.94 -2.44
N ASP A 150 -25.08 8.25 -2.44
CA ASP A 150 -25.65 9.17 -1.45
C ASP A 150 -27.19 9.14 -1.46
N ALA A 151 -27.80 9.05 -2.66
CA ALA A 151 -29.25 8.86 -2.79
C ALA A 151 -29.78 7.61 -2.06
N MET A 152 -28.99 6.53 -1.94
CA MET A 152 -29.40 5.34 -1.19
C MET A 152 -29.22 5.53 0.32
N LEU A 153 -28.27 6.37 0.74
CA LEU A 153 -28.10 6.73 2.15
C LEU A 153 -29.26 7.61 2.63
N ASP A 154 -29.75 8.52 1.79
CA ASP A 154 -30.88 9.41 2.10
C ASP A 154 -32.19 8.64 2.30
N GLU A 155 -32.33 7.49 1.64
CA GLU A 155 -33.49 6.59 1.79
C GLU A 155 -33.53 5.84 3.13
N LYS A 156 -32.52 5.99 4.01
CA LYS A 156 -32.46 5.26 5.29
C LYS A 156 -33.76 5.33 6.10
N SER A 157 -34.31 6.53 6.26
CA SER A 157 -35.54 6.74 7.05
C SER A 157 -36.74 6.07 6.39
N ASN A 158 -36.87 6.19 5.07
CA ASN A 158 -37.95 5.56 4.31
C ASN A 158 -37.87 4.04 4.39
N VAL A 159 -36.66 3.46 4.28
CA VAL A 159 -36.44 2.02 4.43
C VAL A 159 -36.76 1.55 5.85
N LEU A 160 -36.49 2.36 6.87
CA LEU A 160 -36.81 2.03 8.26
C LEU A 160 -38.33 2.03 8.52
N GLU A 161 -39.06 2.97 7.94
CA GLU A 161 -40.51 3.13 8.10
C GLU A 161 -41.33 2.18 7.20
N TRP A 162 -40.69 1.58 6.19
CA TRP A 162 -41.34 0.63 5.30
C TRP A 162 -41.84 -0.61 6.06
N GLU A 163 -43.16 -0.84 6.01
CA GLU A 163 -43.78 -2.04 6.58
C GLU A 163 -43.56 -3.27 5.67
N ALA A 164 -42.42 -3.94 5.84
CA ALA A 164 -42.13 -5.21 5.18
C ALA A 164 -43.06 -6.33 5.69
N THR A 165 -43.80 -6.97 4.78
CA THR A 165 -44.89 -7.91 5.11
C THR A 165 -44.50 -9.37 4.94
N ASN A 166 -43.57 -9.68 4.03
CA ASN A 166 -43.13 -11.04 3.75
C ASN A 166 -41.63 -11.28 4.10
N PRO A 167 -41.19 -12.54 4.25
CA PRO A 167 -39.82 -12.85 4.67
C PRO A 167 -38.73 -12.24 3.77
N SER A 168 -38.97 -12.14 2.46
CA SER A 168 -38.02 -11.58 1.50
C SER A 168 -37.90 -10.06 1.65
N GLU A 169 -39.02 -9.35 1.85
CA GLU A 169 -39.04 -7.92 2.15
C GLU A 169 -38.29 -7.62 3.46
N ILE A 170 -38.53 -8.42 4.51
CA ILE A 170 -37.86 -8.26 5.80
C ILE A 170 -36.35 -8.48 5.66
N LEU A 171 -35.93 -9.48 4.89
CA LEU A 171 -34.50 -9.74 4.64
C LEU A 171 -33.87 -8.57 3.87
N PHE A 172 -34.53 -8.08 2.83
CA PHE A 172 -34.04 -6.97 2.01
C PHE A 172 -33.94 -5.68 2.85
N GLN A 173 -34.96 -5.35 3.63
CA GLN A 173 -34.95 -4.20 4.54
C GLN A 173 -33.76 -4.27 5.51
N LYS A 174 -33.57 -5.42 6.19
CA LYS A 174 -32.45 -5.61 7.12
C LYS A 174 -31.09 -5.50 6.45
N PHE A 175 -30.94 -6.09 5.25
CA PHE A 175 -29.71 -6.02 4.49
C PHE A 175 -29.38 -4.58 4.10
N THR A 176 -30.35 -3.85 3.54
CA THR A 176 -30.19 -2.46 3.11
C THR A 176 -29.82 -1.56 4.29
N LEU A 177 -30.56 -1.64 5.40
CA LEU A 177 -30.23 -0.87 6.61
C LEU A 177 -28.84 -1.19 7.15
N SER A 178 -28.46 -2.47 7.18
CA SER A 178 -27.12 -2.89 7.62
C SER A 178 -26.01 -2.32 6.74
N MET A 179 -26.20 -2.29 5.42
CA MET A 179 -25.22 -1.72 4.48
C MET A 179 -25.11 -0.19 4.62
N ILE A 180 -26.24 0.51 4.77
CA ILE A 180 -26.27 1.96 5.02
C ILE A 180 -25.54 2.28 6.32
N GLU A 181 -25.89 1.58 7.42
CA GLU A 181 -25.27 1.81 8.72
C GLU A 181 -23.78 1.55 8.71
N LYS A 182 -23.35 0.47 8.06
CA LYS A 182 -21.93 0.14 7.88
C LYS A 182 -21.18 1.26 7.18
N GLN A 183 -21.70 1.77 6.06
CA GLN A 183 -21.06 2.85 5.31
C GLN A 183 -20.98 4.15 6.11
N LEU A 184 -22.08 4.56 6.75
CA LEU A 184 -22.11 5.77 7.58
C LEU A 184 -21.16 5.67 8.78
N GLN A 185 -21.07 4.48 9.40
CA GLN A 185 -20.16 4.24 10.51
C GLN A 185 -18.69 4.36 10.06
N ILE A 186 -18.34 3.80 8.90
CA ILE A 186 -16.99 3.91 8.33
C ILE A 186 -16.64 5.38 8.06
N GLN A 187 -17.53 6.13 7.39
CA GLN A 187 -17.31 7.56 7.11
C GLN A 187 -17.13 8.36 8.40
N LYS A 188 -17.97 8.12 9.40
CA LYS A 188 -17.89 8.77 10.71
C LYS A 188 -16.59 8.44 11.45
N ASP A 189 -16.17 7.18 11.44
CA ASP A 189 -14.97 6.73 12.14
C ASP A 189 -13.71 7.34 11.51
N ILE A 190 -13.65 7.38 10.19
CA ILE A 190 -12.53 8.02 9.46
C ILE A 190 -12.51 9.52 9.75
N HIS A 191 -13.65 10.20 9.68
CA HIS A 191 -13.73 11.63 9.97
C HIS A 191 -13.30 11.95 11.42
N LYS A 192 -13.66 11.08 12.37
CA LYS A 192 -13.28 11.23 13.78
C LYS A 192 -11.79 11.00 14.04
N THR A 193 -11.20 10.03 13.36
CA THR A 193 -9.79 9.64 13.58
C THR A 193 -8.82 10.49 12.78
N GLY A 194 -9.28 11.10 11.69
CA GLY A 194 -8.40 11.85 10.78
C GLY A 194 -7.47 10.92 9.99
N ASP A 195 -7.81 9.63 9.89
CA ASP A 195 -7.03 8.65 9.12
C ASP A 195 -6.93 9.08 7.64
N PHE A 196 -7.89 9.83 7.12
CA PHE A 196 -7.83 10.41 5.78
C PHE A 196 -8.37 11.83 5.83
N ARG A 197 -7.88 12.74 4.99
CA ARG A 197 -8.43 14.11 4.93
C ARG A 197 -9.88 14.10 4.45
N ASN A 198 -10.20 13.24 3.48
CA ASN A 198 -11.54 13.08 2.91
C ASN A 198 -11.91 11.60 2.70
N VAL A 199 -13.21 11.35 2.54
CA VAL A 199 -13.74 10.06 2.08
C VAL A 199 -14.67 10.32 0.91
N PHE A 200 -14.39 9.70 -0.22
CA PHE A 200 -15.25 9.74 -1.40
C PHE A 200 -15.85 8.36 -1.63
N THR A 201 -17.12 8.33 -2.04
CA THR A 201 -17.84 7.09 -2.35
C THR A 201 -17.76 6.79 -3.84
N LEU A 202 -17.52 5.54 -4.17
CA LEU A 202 -17.59 5.06 -5.55
C LEU A 202 -18.73 4.05 -5.60
N PRO A 203 -19.90 4.44 -6.12
CA PRO A 203 -21.06 3.57 -6.13
C PRO A 203 -20.82 2.34 -7.00
N VAL A 204 -21.57 1.27 -6.74
CA VAL A 204 -21.55 0.08 -7.61
C VAL A 204 -22.06 0.48 -9.00
N MET A 205 -21.20 0.32 -10.03
CA MET A 205 -21.54 0.55 -11.43
C MET A 205 -21.41 -0.76 -12.19
N SER A 206 -22.53 -1.29 -12.69
CA SER A 206 -22.58 -2.61 -13.34
C SER A 206 -21.64 -2.73 -14.54
N ASN A 207 -21.44 -1.66 -15.29
CA ASN A 207 -20.60 -1.66 -16.50
C ASN A 207 -19.09 -1.74 -16.18
N LEU A 208 -18.66 -1.33 -14.98
CA LEU A 208 -17.25 -1.37 -14.57
C LEU A 208 -16.81 -2.78 -14.12
N GLU A 209 -17.74 -3.69 -13.85
CA GLU A 209 -17.42 -5.03 -13.36
C GLU A 209 -17.01 -5.99 -14.48
N ASN A 210 -17.45 -5.73 -15.72
CA ASN A 210 -17.14 -6.57 -16.86
C ASN A 210 -15.93 -6.04 -17.65
N LYS A 211 -14.73 -6.54 -17.32
CA LYS A 211 -13.48 -6.11 -17.97
C LYS A 211 -13.47 -6.23 -19.49
N SER A 212 -14.19 -7.19 -20.07
CA SER A 212 -14.26 -7.36 -21.53
C SER A 212 -15.15 -6.34 -22.23
N GLU A 213 -16.00 -5.63 -21.47
CA GLU A 213 -16.96 -4.66 -21.99
C GLU A 213 -16.69 -3.23 -21.55
N LEU A 214 -15.65 -3.01 -20.72
CA LEU A 214 -15.27 -1.70 -20.19
C LEU A 214 -15.08 -0.67 -21.31
N ARG A 215 -15.89 0.39 -21.30
CA ARG A 215 -15.81 1.50 -22.27
C ARG A 215 -15.23 2.74 -21.60
N VAL A 216 -14.66 3.61 -22.42
CA VAL A 216 -14.23 4.95 -21.97
C VAL A 216 -15.39 5.74 -21.36
N HIS A 217 -16.61 5.51 -21.85
CA HIS A 217 -17.82 6.10 -21.28
C HIS A 217 -18.04 5.73 -19.80
N ASP A 218 -17.80 4.47 -19.44
CA ASP A 218 -18.00 4.00 -18.06
C ASP A 218 -16.95 4.60 -17.11
N LEU A 219 -15.73 4.83 -17.60
CA LEU A 219 -14.70 5.57 -16.86
C LEU A 219 -15.06 7.05 -16.68
N ARG A 220 -15.77 7.63 -17.65
CA ARG A 220 -16.27 9.02 -17.53
C ARG A 220 -17.36 9.12 -16.48
N GLU A 221 -18.31 8.19 -16.44
CA GLU A 221 -19.33 8.14 -15.38
C GLU A 221 -18.70 8.00 -13.99
N LEU A 222 -17.66 7.17 -13.85
CA LEU A 222 -16.88 7.07 -12.62
C LEU A 222 -16.26 8.42 -12.22
N GLY A 223 -15.66 9.12 -13.19
CA GLY A 223 -15.08 10.44 -13.00
C GLY A 223 -16.12 11.48 -12.59
N GLU A 224 -17.28 11.49 -13.22
CA GLU A 224 -18.40 12.39 -12.89
C GLU A 224 -18.93 12.13 -11.47
N ALA A 225 -19.06 10.86 -11.06
CA ALA A 225 -19.48 10.50 -9.71
C ALA A 225 -18.51 11.00 -8.64
N LEU A 226 -17.20 10.92 -8.88
CA LEU A 226 -16.18 11.51 -7.98
C LEU A 226 -16.24 13.04 -7.99
N TYR A 227 -16.38 13.64 -9.16
CA TYR A 227 -16.37 15.09 -9.34
C TYR A 227 -17.52 15.77 -8.58
N GLN A 228 -18.71 15.18 -8.59
CA GLN A 228 -19.88 15.70 -7.86
C GLN A 228 -19.69 15.76 -6.34
N GLN A 229 -18.75 14.97 -5.80
CA GLN A 229 -18.45 14.94 -4.36
C GLN A 229 -17.36 15.94 -3.96
N LEU A 230 -16.69 16.58 -4.92
CA LEU A 230 -15.74 17.64 -4.63
C LEU A 230 -16.48 18.88 -4.11
N PRO A 231 -15.89 19.69 -3.21
CA PRO A 231 -16.48 20.97 -2.83
C PRO A 231 -16.67 21.90 -4.04
N ASP A 232 -17.69 22.74 -4.04
CA ASP A 232 -18.03 23.67 -5.15
C ASP A 232 -16.83 24.51 -5.64
N ALA A 233 -15.97 24.94 -4.72
CA ALA A 233 -14.77 25.71 -5.03
C ALA A 233 -13.70 24.89 -5.80
N ALA A 234 -13.64 23.58 -5.57
CA ALA A 234 -12.75 22.66 -6.26
C ALA A 234 -13.30 22.29 -7.65
N GLN A 235 -14.62 22.11 -7.76
CA GLN A 235 -15.29 21.91 -9.06
C GLN A 235 -15.05 23.10 -10.00
N ALA A 236 -15.21 24.34 -9.52
CA ALA A 236 -15.00 25.54 -10.33
C ALA A 236 -13.56 25.74 -10.86
N LYS A 237 -12.56 25.14 -10.21
CA LYS A 237 -11.14 25.26 -10.58
C LYS A 237 -10.73 24.30 -11.70
N GLN A 238 -11.41 23.16 -11.83
CA GLN A 238 -11.14 22.14 -12.86
C GLN A 238 -11.93 22.34 -14.16
N ALA A 239 -13.00 23.15 -14.14
CA ALA A 239 -13.75 23.52 -15.34
C ALA A 239 -13.07 24.60 -16.21
N ARG A 240 -11.85 25.01 -15.84
CA ARG A 240 -11.01 25.98 -16.55
C ARG A 240 -9.75 25.31 -17.06
#